data_AF-A0A950LYZ7-F1
#
_entry.id   AF-A0A950LYZ7-F1
#
_cell.length_a   1.000
_cell.length_b   1.000
_cell.length_c   1.000
_cell.angle_alpha   90.00
_cell.angle_beta   90.00
_cell.angle_gamma   90.00
#
_symmetry.space_group_name_H-M   'P 1'
#
loop_
_entity.id
_entity.type
_entity.pdbx_description
1 polymer ?
#
loop_
_entity_poly.entity_id
_entity_poly.type
_entity_poly.pdbx_seq_one_letter_code
_entity_poly.pdbx_strand_id
1 'polypeptide(L)'
;MTDPAVFDRPELAALWSEVRRRFEAAGDGEVRTVRLSGLDPTQRAELWAELERHPLVVALPALCGWVDGLRRGGLIGGCVTACREHLHAALAVPAELPATGEPLPVLAERVLSDPHALDEGTRLSGTVLRGLAALRDEPPPADAEGRRHLWAMHGVTGDELSTTVLVAGFTRRTRARSAPR
;
A
#
# COMPACT_ATOMS: atom_id res chain seq x y z
N MET A 1 21.17 -9.78 30.91
CA MET A 1 21.98 -9.05 29.91
C MET A 1 21.17 -9.11 28.62
N THR A 2 20.27 -8.14 28.46
CA THR A 2 19.19 -8.18 27.48
C THR A 2 19.64 -7.42 26.24
N ASP A 3 19.66 -8.12 25.11
CA ASP A 3 20.02 -7.64 23.79
C ASP A 3 19.23 -6.35 23.44
N PRO A 4 19.86 -5.23 23.06
CA PRO A 4 19.13 -4.06 22.60
C PRO A 4 18.47 -4.42 21.28
N ALA A 5 17.15 -4.52 21.34
CA ALA A 5 16.28 -4.92 20.25
C ALA A 5 16.73 -4.35 18.89
N VAL A 6 17.23 -5.23 18.03
CA VAL A 6 17.46 -4.94 16.62
C VAL A 6 16.09 -4.94 15.95
N PHE A 7 15.53 -3.74 15.78
CA PHE A 7 14.27 -3.52 15.06
C PHE A 7 14.56 -3.22 13.59
N ASP A 8 14.66 -4.28 12.79
CA ASP A 8 14.89 -4.21 11.34
C ASP A 8 13.59 -3.93 10.59
N ARG A 9 13.10 -2.69 10.74
CA ARG A 9 11.88 -2.18 10.09
C ARG A 9 12.29 -1.06 9.12
N PRO A 10 12.36 -1.32 7.81
CA PRO A 10 12.84 -0.33 6.84
C PRO A 10 11.94 0.91 6.81
N GLU A 11 10.66 0.78 7.16
CA GLU A 11 9.73 1.92 7.22
C GLU A 11 10.07 2.93 8.32
N LEU A 12 10.89 2.53 9.29
CA LEU A 12 11.38 3.36 10.38
C LEU A 12 12.79 3.90 10.15
N ALA A 13 13.44 3.59 9.03
CA ALA A 13 14.83 3.99 8.76
C ALA A 13 15.04 5.51 8.83
N ALA A 14 14.08 6.30 8.33
CA ALA A 14 14.13 7.77 8.40
C ALA A 14 14.03 8.28 9.85
N LEU A 15 13.16 7.66 10.67
CA LEU A 15 13.04 7.93 12.09
C LEU A 15 14.35 7.60 12.81
N TRP A 16 14.96 6.46 12.49
CA TRP A 16 16.22 6.00 13.08
C TRP A 16 17.41 6.88 12.71
N SER A 17 17.49 7.38 11.48
CA SER A 17 18.54 8.32 11.06
C SER A 17 18.47 9.63 11.83
N GLU A 18 17.27 10.17 12.07
CA GLU A 18 17.12 11.41 12.84
C GLU A 18 17.37 11.18 14.34
N VAL A 19 16.93 10.05 14.89
CA VAL A 19 17.27 9.65 16.27
C VAL A 19 18.79 9.51 16.44
N ARG A 20 19.46 8.85 15.49
CA ARG A 20 20.92 8.65 15.49
C ARG A 20 21.68 9.97 15.39
N ARG A 21 21.33 10.83 14.44
CA ARG A 21 21.95 12.16 14.25
C ARG A 21 21.84 13.02 15.52
N ARG A 22 20.72 12.94 16.24
CA ARG A 22 20.50 13.67 17.50
C ARG A 22 21.30 13.10 18.66
N PHE A 23 21.47 11.77 18.69
CA PHE A 23 22.32 11.11 19.67
C PHE A 23 23.78 11.51 19.48
N GLU A 24 24.27 11.49 18.24
CA GLU A 24 25.61 11.95 17.88
C GLU A 24 25.82 13.43 18.21
N ALA A 25 24.80 14.28 18.01
CA ALA A 25 24.84 15.70 18.36
C ALA A 25 24.72 15.97 19.88
N ALA A 26 24.16 15.05 20.67
CA ALA A 26 24.01 15.20 22.12
C ALA A 26 25.26 14.79 22.91
N GLY A 27 26.23 14.14 22.27
CA GLY A 27 27.50 13.70 22.89
C GLY A 27 27.32 12.57 23.92
N ASP A 28 28.39 12.26 24.67
CA ASP A 28 28.49 11.13 25.63
C ASP A 28 27.62 11.26 26.90
N GLY A 29 26.66 12.20 26.92
CA GLY A 29 25.70 12.31 28.01
C GLY A 29 24.70 11.15 27.96
N GLU A 30 24.42 10.52 29.11
CA GLU A 30 23.46 9.42 29.20
C GLU A 30 22.03 9.90 28.87
N VAL A 31 21.62 9.77 27.61
CA VAL A 31 20.29 10.17 27.13
C VAL A 31 19.25 9.12 27.56
N ARG A 32 18.56 9.39 28.66
CA ARG A 32 17.53 8.47 29.22
C ARG A 32 16.13 8.66 28.60
N THR A 33 15.85 9.80 27.96
CA THR A 33 14.55 10.08 27.31
C THR A 33 14.72 11.21 26.29
N VAL A 34 14.33 10.99 25.04
CA VAL A 34 14.26 12.04 24.01
C VAL A 34 12.80 12.43 23.78
N ARG A 35 12.41 13.65 24.16
CA ARG A 35 11.11 14.22 23.78
C ARG A 35 11.24 14.91 22.43
N LEU A 36 10.72 14.29 21.38
CA LEU A 36 10.60 14.89 20.06
C LEU A 36 9.46 15.93 20.09
N SER A 37 9.82 17.19 20.31
CA SER A 37 8.88 18.32 20.25
C SER A 37 9.15 19.07 18.94
N GLY A 38 8.19 19.08 18.00
CA GLY A 38 8.23 19.96 16.82
C GLY A 38 8.59 19.34 15.45
N LEU A 39 8.60 18.01 15.28
CA LEU A 39 9.00 17.37 14.02
C LEU A 39 7.86 17.06 13.02
N ASP A 40 6.60 17.41 13.30
CA ASP A 40 5.45 16.92 12.49
C ASP A 40 4.47 18.01 11.98
N PRO A 41 4.08 19.06 12.72
CA PRO A 41 2.95 19.90 12.30
C PRO A 41 3.15 20.64 10.96
N THR A 42 4.31 21.28 10.77
CA THR A 42 4.63 22.01 9.53
C THR A 42 4.87 21.05 8.38
N GLN A 43 5.67 20.00 8.58
CA GLN A 43 5.96 19.00 7.54
C GLN A 43 4.71 18.23 7.10
N ARG A 44 3.81 17.93 8.04
CA ARG A 44 2.49 17.37 7.75
C ARG A 44 1.61 18.35 6.98
N ALA A 45 1.59 19.63 7.36
CA ALA A 45 0.85 20.64 6.62
C ALA A 45 1.39 20.80 5.19
N GLU A 46 2.71 20.80 5.02
CA GLU A 46 3.39 20.84 3.72
C GLU A 46 3.08 19.60 2.88
N LEU A 47 3.10 18.40 3.46
CA LEU A 47 2.74 17.16 2.77
C LEU A 47 1.33 17.23 2.19
N TRP A 48 0.34 17.64 3.01
CA TRP A 48 -1.04 17.72 2.54
C TRP A 48 -1.24 18.85 1.52
N ALA A 49 -0.59 20.00 1.72
CA ALA A 49 -0.64 21.10 0.76
C ALA A 49 0.03 20.76 -0.58
N GLU A 50 1.03 19.89 -0.59
CA GLU A 50 1.64 19.35 -1.80
C GLU A 50 0.70 18.37 -2.51
N LEU A 51 0.04 17.48 -1.76
CA LEU A 51 -0.93 16.54 -2.31
C LEU A 51 -2.13 17.26 -2.94
N GLU A 52 -2.65 18.30 -2.30
CA GLU A 52 -3.75 19.14 -2.82
C GLU A 52 -3.36 19.85 -4.14
N ARG A 53 -2.07 20.14 -4.34
CA ARG A 53 -1.54 20.75 -5.58
C ARG A 53 -1.05 19.73 -6.61
N HIS A 54 -1.12 18.43 -6.31
CA HIS A 54 -0.63 17.40 -7.21
C HIS A 54 -1.41 17.45 -8.54
N PRO A 55 -0.74 17.40 -9.71
CA PRO A 55 -1.40 17.58 -11.00
C PRO A 55 -2.62 16.67 -11.23
N LEU A 56 -2.54 15.40 -10.80
CA LEU A 56 -3.68 14.49 -10.89
C LEU A 56 -4.85 14.88 -10.00
N VAL A 57 -4.60 15.36 -8.78
CA VAL A 57 -5.66 15.76 -7.84
C VAL A 57 -6.34 17.02 -8.35
N VAL A 58 -5.57 17.96 -8.90
CA VAL A 58 -6.09 19.17 -9.54
C VAL A 58 -6.89 18.85 -10.81
N ALA A 59 -6.42 17.89 -11.62
CA ALA A 59 -7.10 17.48 -12.85
C ALA A 59 -8.36 16.64 -12.59
N LEU A 60 -8.41 15.91 -11.46
CA LEU A 60 -9.49 14.99 -11.12
C LEU A 60 -10.09 15.35 -9.74
N PRO A 61 -11.01 16.33 -9.68
CA PRO A 61 -11.62 16.78 -8.42
C PRO A 61 -12.33 15.68 -7.62
N ALA A 62 -12.71 14.58 -8.27
CA ALA A 62 -13.26 13.38 -7.62
C ALA A 62 -12.29 12.78 -6.57
N LEU A 63 -10.99 13.02 -6.68
CA LEU A 63 -9.99 12.56 -5.71
C LEU A 63 -9.96 13.39 -4.43
N CYS A 64 -10.59 14.57 -4.36
CA CYS A 64 -10.55 15.42 -3.16
C CYS A 64 -11.11 14.70 -1.92
N GLY A 65 -12.23 13.99 -2.06
CA GLY A 65 -12.83 13.24 -0.95
C GLY A 65 -11.93 12.08 -0.47
N TRP A 66 -11.18 11.48 -1.40
CA TRP A 66 -10.18 10.45 -1.09
C TRP A 66 -8.97 11.04 -0.34
N VAL A 67 -8.45 12.18 -0.80
CA VAL A 67 -7.37 12.93 -0.12
C VAL A 67 -7.79 13.32 1.29
N ASP A 68 -9.00 13.86 1.47
CA ASP A 68 -9.54 14.21 2.79
C ASP A 68 -9.67 12.99 3.71
N GLY A 69 -10.06 11.84 3.15
CA GLY A 69 -10.08 10.57 3.86
C GLY A 69 -8.70 10.16 4.37
N LEU A 70 -7.68 10.27 3.53
CA LEU A 70 -6.28 9.99 3.91
C LEU A 70 -5.78 10.96 4.98
N ARG A 71 -6.09 12.25 4.83
CA ARG A 71 -5.73 13.30 5.80
C ARG A 71 -6.34 13.04 7.17
N ARG A 72 -7.60 12.60 7.24
CA ARG A 72 -8.27 12.20 8.50
C ARG A 72 -7.67 10.92 9.09
N GLY A 73 -7.23 9.99 8.25
CA GLY A 73 -6.54 8.76 8.69
C GLY A 73 -5.15 9.01 9.29
N GLY A 74 -4.55 10.17 9.00
CA GLY A 74 -3.27 10.58 9.54
C GLY A 74 -2.07 9.93 8.83
N LEU A 75 -0.89 10.16 9.38
CA LEU A 75 0.37 9.70 8.79
C LEU A 75 0.56 8.19 8.96
N ILE A 76 1.14 7.57 7.93
CA ILE A 76 1.52 6.15 7.97
C ILE A 76 2.70 6.00 8.94
N GLY A 77 2.48 5.21 9.99
CA GLY A 77 3.49 4.99 11.04
C GLY A 77 3.91 6.26 11.80
N GLY A 78 3.14 7.36 11.69
CA GLY A 78 3.52 8.66 12.25
C GLY A 78 4.69 9.34 11.54
N CYS A 79 5.07 8.88 10.34
CA CYS A 79 6.24 9.36 9.59
C CYS A 79 5.80 10.10 8.32
N VAL A 80 6.23 11.36 8.17
CA VAL A 80 5.94 12.16 6.97
C VAL A 80 6.56 11.55 5.72
N THR A 81 7.81 11.09 5.80
CA THR A 81 8.51 10.48 4.66
C THR A 81 7.82 9.21 4.18
N ALA A 82 7.48 8.29 5.09
CA ALA A 82 6.77 7.06 4.73
C ALA A 82 5.37 7.34 4.16
N CYS A 83 4.67 8.33 4.73
CA CYS A 83 3.38 8.76 4.20
C CYS A 83 3.52 9.36 2.79
N ARG A 84 4.55 10.18 2.56
CA ARG A 84 4.87 10.78 1.26
C ARG A 84 5.15 9.72 0.20
N GLU A 85 6.05 8.78 0.47
CA GLU A 85 6.40 7.69 -0.46
C GLU A 85 5.17 6.86 -0.83
N HIS A 86 4.34 6.51 0.17
CA HIS A 86 3.08 5.81 -0.06
C HIS A 86 2.10 6.60 -0.92
N LEU A 87 1.96 7.91 -0.69
CA LEU A 87 1.07 8.76 -1.47
C LEU A 87 1.54 8.90 -2.92
N HIS A 88 2.86 9.05 -3.13
CA HIS A 88 3.43 9.06 -4.48
C HIS A 88 3.17 7.74 -5.20
N ALA A 89 3.43 6.60 -4.56
CA ALA A 89 3.14 5.29 -5.11
C ALA A 89 1.65 5.13 -5.44
N ALA A 90 0.76 5.58 -4.54
CA ALA A 90 -0.69 5.47 -4.73
C ALA A 90 -1.22 6.35 -5.87
N LEU A 91 -0.57 7.48 -6.15
CA LEU A 91 -0.92 8.37 -7.26
C LEU A 91 -0.28 7.97 -8.59
N ALA A 92 0.87 7.31 -8.57
CA ALA A 92 1.53 6.81 -9.77
C ALA A 92 0.66 5.80 -10.52
N VAL A 93 -0.08 4.95 -9.79
CA VAL A 93 -0.92 3.91 -10.42
C VAL A 93 -2.07 4.51 -11.24
N PRO A 94 -2.95 5.38 -10.70
CA PRO A 94 -3.99 6.03 -11.50
C PRO A 94 -3.46 6.88 -12.67
N ALA A 95 -2.22 7.38 -12.59
CA ALA A 95 -1.59 8.14 -13.68
C ALA A 95 -1.40 7.31 -14.96
N GLU A 96 -1.26 5.99 -14.78
CA GLU A 96 -0.94 5.01 -15.81
C GLU A 96 -2.18 4.25 -16.31
N LEU A 97 -3.37 4.65 -15.86
CA LEU A 97 -4.64 4.04 -16.22
C LEU A 97 -5.43 4.89 -17.23
N PRO A 98 -6.26 4.27 -18.10
CA PRO A 98 -6.52 2.84 -18.19
C PRO A 98 -5.34 2.06 -18.82
N ALA A 99 -5.09 0.87 -18.29
CA ALA A 99 -4.09 -0.04 -18.84
C ALA A 99 -4.61 -0.77 -20.10
N THR A 100 -3.71 -1.38 -20.87
CA THR A 100 -4.03 -2.07 -22.13
C THR A 100 -4.30 -3.56 -21.95
N GLY A 101 -4.97 -3.96 -20.86
CA GLY A 101 -5.26 -5.36 -20.53
C GLY A 101 -4.11 -6.12 -19.85
N GLU A 102 -3.07 -5.42 -19.38
CA GLU A 102 -1.94 -6.06 -18.69
C GLU A 102 -2.35 -6.64 -17.30
N PRO A 103 -1.71 -7.74 -16.85
CA PRO A 103 -1.95 -8.28 -15.50
C PRO A 103 -1.53 -7.32 -14.39
N LEU A 104 -2.23 -7.38 -13.25
CA LEU A 104 -1.91 -6.53 -12.08
C LEU A 104 -0.44 -6.61 -11.62
N PRO A 105 0.22 -7.78 -11.56
CA PRO A 105 1.63 -7.85 -11.20
C PRO A 105 2.56 -7.17 -12.20
N VAL A 106 2.20 -7.15 -13.49
CA VAL A 106 2.97 -6.49 -14.55
C VAL A 106 2.85 -4.97 -14.43
N LEU A 107 1.64 -4.47 -14.17
CA LEU A 107 1.42 -3.06 -13.85
C LEU A 107 2.21 -2.64 -12.60
N ALA A 108 2.18 -3.46 -11.54
CA ALA A 108 2.86 -3.18 -10.29
C ALA A 108 4.39 -3.13 -10.49
N GLU A 109 4.98 -4.09 -11.20
CA GLU A 109 6.39 -4.08 -11.56
C GLU A 109 6.76 -2.83 -12.37
N ARG A 110 5.97 -2.49 -13.38
CA ARG A 110 6.26 -1.36 -14.28
C ARG A 110 6.20 -0.01 -13.57
N VAL A 111 5.23 0.18 -12.70
CA VAL A 111 4.95 1.48 -12.06
C VAL A 111 5.67 1.64 -10.73
N LEU A 112 5.83 0.55 -9.98
CA LEU A 112 6.32 0.56 -8.60
C LEU A 112 7.63 -0.21 -8.42
N SER A 113 8.13 -0.88 -9.47
CA SER A 113 9.31 -1.76 -9.41
C SER A 113 9.19 -2.85 -8.34
N ASP A 114 7.95 -3.27 -8.08
CA ASP A 114 7.60 -4.35 -7.16
C ASP A 114 6.31 -5.01 -7.67
N PRO A 115 6.35 -6.28 -8.13
CA PRO A 115 5.20 -6.95 -8.71
C PRO A 115 4.13 -7.29 -7.66
N HIS A 116 4.48 -7.26 -6.37
CA HIS A 116 3.61 -7.59 -5.25
C HIS A 116 3.04 -6.35 -4.54
N ALA A 117 3.44 -5.14 -4.95
CA ALA A 117 3.03 -3.91 -4.27
C ALA A 117 1.49 -3.70 -4.27
N LEU A 118 0.79 -4.24 -5.28
CA LEU A 118 -0.66 -4.14 -5.43
C LEU A 118 -1.41 -5.42 -5.03
N ASP A 119 -0.74 -6.38 -4.40
CA ASP A 119 -1.35 -7.63 -3.92
C ASP A 119 -2.50 -7.40 -2.95
N GLU A 120 -3.36 -8.39 -2.85
CA GLU A 120 -4.46 -8.39 -1.90
C GLU A 120 -3.96 -8.23 -0.47
N GLY A 121 -4.57 -7.30 0.27
CA GLY A 121 -4.23 -7.05 1.67
C GLY A 121 -3.10 -6.04 1.87
N THR A 122 -2.38 -5.62 0.81
CA THR A 122 -1.42 -4.53 0.95
C THR A 122 -2.15 -3.21 1.23
N ARG A 123 -1.54 -2.38 2.07
CA ARG A 123 -2.07 -1.03 2.35
C ARG A 123 -2.14 -0.18 1.09
N LEU A 124 -1.19 -0.37 0.17
CA LEU A 124 -1.12 0.37 -1.08
C LEU A 124 -2.28 -0.01 -1.99
N SER A 125 -2.52 -1.30 -2.22
CA SER A 125 -3.65 -1.81 -3.01
C SER A 125 -4.98 -1.24 -2.52
N GLY A 126 -5.25 -1.31 -1.22
CA GLY A 126 -6.46 -0.74 -0.63
C GLY A 126 -6.55 0.79 -0.75
N THR A 127 -5.43 1.50 -0.79
CA THR A 127 -5.40 2.96 -0.96
C THR A 127 -5.71 3.35 -2.41
N VAL A 128 -5.10 2.67 -3.37
CA VAL A 128 -5.34 2.88 -4.81
C VAL A 128 -6.78 2.54 -5.14
N LEU A 129 -7.30 1.39 -4.72
CA LEU A 129 -8.67 0.98 -4.98
C LEU A 129 -9.72 1.97 -4.43
N ARG A 130 -9.48 2.57 -3.26
CA ARG A 130 -10.34 3.66 -2.76
C ARG A 130 -10.29 4.91 -3.65
N GLY A 131 -9.12 5.22 -4.20
CA GLY A 131 -8.96 6.32 -5.16
C GLY A 131 -9.68 6.04 -6.46
N LEU A 132 -9.54 4.84 -7.02
CA LEU A 132 -10.23 4.39 -8.23
C LEU A 132 -11.75 4.37 -8.05
N ALA A 133 -12.24 3.88 -6.92
CA ALA A 133 -13.68 3.92 -6.59
C ALA A 133 -14.19 5.36 -6.52
N ALA A 134 -13.42 6.28 -5.92
CA ALA A 134 -13.77 7.70 -5.89
C ALA A 134 -13.81 8.33 -7.31
N LEU A 135 -12.90 7.97 -8.21
CA LEU A 135 -12.93 8.42 -9.61
C LEU A 135 -14.20 7.97 -10.36
N ARG A 136 -14.83 6.89 -9.90
CA ARG A 136 -16.05 6.33 -10.50
C ARG A 136 -17.32 6.73 -9.75
N ASP A 137 -17.21 7.46 -8.64
CA ASP A 137 -18.31 7.74 -7.71
C ASP A 137 -18.99 6.46 -7.18
N GLU A 138 -18.18 5.43 -6.93
CA GLU A 138 -18.62 4.12 -6.43
C GLU A 138 -18.11 3.88 -4.99
N PRO A 139 -18.82 3.08 -4.19
CA PRO A 139 -18.31 2.68 -2.88
C PRO A 139 -17.04 1.83 -3.04
N PRO A 140 -16.08 1.91 -2.09
CA PRO A 140 -14.88 1.11 -2.16
C PRO A 140 -15.21 -0.39 -2.08
N PRO A 141 -14.48 -1.25 -2.80
CA PRO A 141 -14.78 -2.67 -2.88
C PRO A 141 -14.63 -3.34 -1.50
N ALA A 142 -15.66 -4.09 -1.11
CA ALA A 142 -15.71 -4.78 0.19
C ALA A 142 -15.10 -6.18 0.16
N ASP A 143 -15.06 -6.82 -1.02
CA ASP A 143 -14.63 -8.21 -1.20
C ASP A 143 -13.65 -8.36 -2.38
N ALA A 144 -13.12 -9.58 -2.55
CA ALA A 144 -12.15 -9.88 -3.60
C ALA A 144 -12.71 -9.69 -5.00
N GLU A 145 -13.99 -9.99 -5.19
CA GLU A 145 -14.65 -9.87 -6.49
C GLU A 145 -14.81 -8.41 -6.90
N GLY A 146 -15.27 -7.54 -5.98
CA GLY A 146 -15.35 -6.11 -6.21
C GLY A 146 -13.99 -5.48 -6.52
N ARG A 147 -12.91 -5.95 -5.87
CA ARG A 147 -11.55 -5.49 -6.17
C ARG A 147 -11.12 -5.84 -7.59
N ARG A 148 -11.33 -7.10 -8.00
CA ARG A 148 -11.01 -7.57 -9.36
C ARG A 148 -11.85 -6.84 -10.41
N HIS A 149 -13.14 -6.67 -10.16
CA HIS A 149 -14.03 -5.93 -11.03
C HIS A 149 -13.53 -4.51 -11.23
N LEU A 150 -13.19 -3.81 -10.15
CA LEU A 150 -12.68 -2.43 -10.23
C LEU A 150 -11.38 -2.34 -11.04
N TRP A 151 -10.44 -3.28 -10.86
CA TRP A 151 -9.23 -3.34 -11.69
C TRP A 151 -9.54 -3.58 -13.17
N ALA A 152 -10.44 -4.52 -13.47
CA ALA A 152 -10.86 -4.82 -14.84
C ALA A 152 -11.50 -3.60 -15.54
N MET A 153 -12.29 -2.81 -14.80
CA MET A 153 -12.88 -1.57 -15.31
C MET A 153 -11.83 -0.51 -15.69
N HIS A 154 -10.62 -0.59 -15.12
CA HIS A 154 -9.49 0.26 -15.47
C HIS A 154 -8.49 -0.40 -16.43
N GLY A 155 -8.89 -1.49 -17.09
CA GLY A 155 -8.08 -2.16 -18.11
C GLY A 155 -6.97 -3.03 -17.55
N VAL A 156 -7.01 -3.38 -16.27
CA VAL A 156 -6.06 -4.29 -15.62
C VAL A 156 -6.71 -5.66 -15.50
N THR A 157 -6.06 -6.69 -16.05
CA THR A 157 -6.58 -8.05 -15.91
C THR A 157 -6.31 -8.59 -14.51
N GLY A 158 -7.36 -9.13 -13.89
CA GLY A 158 -7.21 -9.91 -12.66
C GLY A 158 -6.42 -11.16 -13.01
N ASP A 159 -5.29 -11.34 -12.35
CA ASP A 159 -4.32 -12.40 -12.64
C ASP A 159 -4.99 -13.77 -12.86
N GLU A 160 -4.71 -14.40 -13.99
CA GLU A 160 -4.98 -15.81 -14.19
C GLU A 160 -3.89 -16.58 -13.43
N LEU A 161 -4.25 -17.21 -12.29
CA LEU A 161 -3.48 -18.19 -11.47
C LEU A 161 -2.72 -17.59 -10.26
N SER A 162 -3.22 -17.77 -9.03
CA SER A 162 -2.91 -19.00 -8.28
C SER A 162 -3.95 -19.24 -7.18
N THR A 163 -4.99 -20.01 -7.48
CA THR A 163 -5.80 -20.64 -6.43
C THR A 163 -5.09 -21.92 -6.02
N THR A 164 -4.22 -21.87 -5.02
CA THR A 164 -3.84 -23.09 -4.30
C THR A 164 -5.10 -23.60 -3.59
N VAL A 165 -5.78 -24.59 -4.17
CA VAL A 165 -6.88 -25.27 -3.49
C VAL A 165 -6.26 -26.26 -2.50
N LEU A 166 -6.35 -25.93 -1.22
CA LEU A 166 -5.99 -26.84 -0.13
C LEU A 166 -7.09 -27.91 -0.04
N VAL A 167 -6.87 -29.05 -0.68
CA VAL A 167 -7.81 -30.18 -0.64
C VAL A 167 -7.53 -31.01 0.61
N ALA A 168 -8.19 -30.68 1.72
CA ALA A 168 -8.24 -31.56 2.88
C ALA A 168 -9.24 -32.71 2.60
N GLY A 169 -8.73 -33.93 2.39
CA GLY A 169 -9.54 -35.15 2.47
C GLY A 169 -9.99 -35.82 1.17
N PHE A 170 -9.26 -35.69 0.05
CA PHE A 170 -9.53 -36.56 -1.10
C PHE A 170 -9.00 -37.98 -0.83
N THR A 171 -9.89 -38.94 -0.64
CA THR A 171 -9.55 -40.36 -0.76
C THR A 171 -9.86 -40.81 -2.19
N ARG A 172 -8.83 -41.29 -2.89
CA ARG A 172 -8.98 -41.86 -4.24
C ARG A 172 -9.77 -43.16 -4.14
N ARG A 173 -11.04 -43.15 -4.53
CA ARG A 173 -11.83 -44.38 -4.63
C ARG A 173 -11.49 -45.09 -5.95
N THR A 174 -10.49 -45.97 -5.93
CA THR A 174 -10.28 -46.90 -7.04
C THR A 174 -11.45 -47.87 -7.10
N ARG A 175 -12.34 -47.69 -8.08
CA ARG A 175 -13.38 -48.67 -8.40
C ARG A 175 -12.68 -49.86 -9.07
N ALA A 176 -12.57 -50.99 -8.36
CA ALA A 176 -12.18 -52.24 -8.98
C ALA A 176 -13.17 -52.54 -10.11
N ARG A 177 -12.65 -52.72 -11.33
CA ARG A 177 -13.43 -53.15 -12.49
C ARG A 177 -14.01 -54.53 -12.18
N SER A 178 -15.32 -54.65 -12.26
CA SER A 178 -16.02 -55.92 -12.34
C SER A 178 -15.47 -56.73 -13.52
N ALA A 179 -15.04 -57.96 -13.27
CA ALA A 179 -14.75 -58.94 -14.31
C ALA A 179 -16.08 -59.51 -14.86
N PRO A 180 -16.18 -59.78 -16.17
CA PRO A 180 -17.37 -60.38 -16.76
C PRO A 180 -17.34 -61.92 -16.73
N ARG A 181 -18.49 -62.50 -16.38
CA ARG A 181 -18.98 -63.89 -16.50
C ARG A 181 -18.15 -65.03 -15.91
#